data_AF-A0A349H6C3-F1
#
_entry.id   AF-A0A349H6C3-F1
#
_cell.length_a   1.000
_cell.length_b   1.000
_cell.length_c   1.000
_cell.angle_alpha   90.00
_cell.angle_beta   90.00
_cell.angle_gamma   90.00
#
_symmetry.space_group_name_H-M   'P 1'
#
loop_
_entity.id
_entity.type
_entity.pdbx_description
1 polymer ?
#
loop_
_entity_poly.entity_id
_entity_poly.type
_entity_poly.pdbx_seq_one_letter_code
_entity_poly.pdbx_strand_id
1 'polypeptide(L)' 'MKNIYSSSRLFAEPSFLEGMSRILDLGATLQDYNISETEQEADIKALKSDWGAVGEDLKFSIKNYEQGLTKTA' A
#
# COMPACT_ATOMS: atom_id res chain seq x y z
N MET A 1 -2.74 10.93 -8.13
CA MET A 1 -3.77 10.16 -7.40
C MET A 1 -3.11 9.67 -6.13
N LYS A 2 -3.72 9.90 -4.96
CA LYS A 2 -3.15 9.42 -3.69
C LYS A 2 -3.47 7.92 -3.63
N ASN A 3 -2.46 7.05 -3.68
CA ASN A 3 -2.68 5.61 -3.48
C ASN A 3 -3.03 5.39 -2.00
N ILE A 4 -4.32 5.25 -1.71
CA ILE A 4 -4.85 5.00 -0.35
C ILE A 4 -4.69 3.51 0.02
N TYR A 5 -4.38 2.68 -0.98
CA TYR A 5 -4.24 1.24 -0.88
C TYR A 5 -2.76 0.87 -1.05
N SER A 6 -2.24 0.11 -0.09
CA SER A 6 -0.82 -0.27 -0.04
C SER A 6 -0.70 -1.74 0.33
N SER A 7 0.05 -2.47 -0.49
CA SER A 7 0.46 -3.86 -0.25
C SER A 7 1.62 -3.96 0.74
N SER A 8 2.25 -2.84 1.12
CA SER A 8 3.45 -2.82 1.96
C SER A 8 3.16 -2.73 3.47
N ARG A 9 1.91 -2.86 3.92
CA ARG A 9 1.53 -2.56 5.32
C ARG A 9 2.24 -3.40 6.38
N LEU A 10 2.72 -4.60 6.05
CA LEU A 10 3.48 -5.45 6.97
C LEU A 10 4.99 -5.38 6.76
N PHE A 11 5.44 -4.59 5.78
CA PHE A 11 6.85 -4.37 5.53
C PHE A 11 7.28 -3.13 6.30
N ALA A 12 8.49 -3.15 6.85
CA ALA A 12 9.13 -1.96 7.37
C ALA A 12 9.21 -0.90 6.25
N GLU A 13 8.96 0.36 6.59
CA GLU A 13 9.21 1.49 5.68
C GLU A 13 10.58 2.08 6.03
N PRO A 14 11.66 1.69 5.33
CA PRO A 14 13.00 2.09 5.72
C PRO A 14 13.19 3.59 5.54
N SER A 15 13.83 4.22 6.51
CA SER A 15 14.23 5.64 6.40
C SER A 15 15.72 5.80 6.08
N PHE A 16 16.09 6.96 5.54
CA PHE A 16 17.50 7.26 5.24
C PHE A 16 18.40 7.18 6.48
N LEU A 17 17.95 7.73 7.61
CA LEU A 17 18.71 7.73 8.87
C LEU A 17 18.81 6.32 9.47
N GLU A 18 17.73 5.53 9.39
CA GLU A 18 17.76 4.12 9.77
C GLU A 18 18.79 3.36 8.94
N GLY A 19 18.79 3.56 7.61
CA GLY A 19 19.76 2.96 6.70
C GLY A 19 21.22 3.31 7.04
N MET A 20 21.51 4.57 7.38
CA MET A 20 22.84 4.97 7.87
C MET A 20 23.21 4.27 9.18
N SER A 21 22.25 4.14 10.10
CA SER A 21 22.45 3.54 11.42
C SER A 21 22.71 2.04 11.35
N ARG A 22 22.23 1.35 10.29
CA ARG A 22 22.47 -0.09 10.08
C ARG A 22 23.94 -0.46 9.99
N ILE A 23 24.84 0.46 9.60
CA ILE A 23 26.30 0.20 9.55
C ILE A 23 26.87 -0.08 10.96
N LEU A 24 26.28 0.54 11.99
CA LEU A 24 26.69 0.40 13.38
C LEU A 24 25.87 -0.66 14.13
N ASP A 25 24.75 -1.11 13.55
CA ASP A 25 23.85 -2.10 14.14
C ASP A 25 24.31 -3.55 13.92
N LEU A 26 25.49 -3.88 14.44
CA LEU A 26 26.05 -5.24 14.35
C LEU A 26 25.20 -6.29 15.11
N GLY A 27 24.30 -5.85 15.99
CA GLY A 27 23.41 -6.69 16.78
C GLY A 27 22.02 -6.89 16.19
N ALA A 28 21.74 -6.36 14.99
CA ALA A 28 20.42 -6.42 14.34
C ALA A 28 19.26 -5.87 15.21
N THR A 29 19.54 -4.87 16.04
CA THR A 29 18.59 -4.24 16.96
C THR A 29 17.63 -3.26 16.27
N LEU A 30 17.93 -2.83 15.06
CA LEU A 30 17.08 -1.94 14.25
C LEU A 30 16.13 -2.71 13.33
N GLN A 31 16.11 -4.05 13.39
CA GLN A 31 15.22 -4.87 12.59
C GLN A 31 13.82 -4.89 13.22
N ASP A 32 12.97 -3.94 12.79
CA ASP A 32 11.57 -3.86 13.20
C ASP A 32 10.64 -3.99 11.99
N TYR A 33 9.48 -4.60 12.17
CA TYR A 33 8.48 -4.82 11.13
C TYR A 33 7.14 -4.21 11.54
N ASN A 34 6.37 -3.77 10.55
CA ASN A 34 5.00 -3.38 10.81
C ASN A 34 4.16 -4.63 11.15
N ILE A 35 3.53 -4.62 12.33
CA ILE A 35 2.67 -5.71 12.82
C ILE A 35 1.23 -5.23 13.02
N SER A 36 0.28 -6.15 12.86
CA SER A 36 -1.10 -5.97 13.36
C SER A 36 -1.23 -6.66 14.71
N GLU A 37 -2.25 -6.28 15.50
CA GLU A 37 -2.45 -6.88 16.83
C GLU A 37 -2.84 -8.37 16.73
N THR A 38 -3.49 -8.74 15.62
CA THR A 38 -3.88 -10.13 15.31
C THR A 38 -3.67 -10.46 13.84
N GLU A 39 -3.51 -11.75 13.53
CA GLU A 39 -3.46 -12.26 12.14
C GLU A 39 -4.74 -11.90 11.38
N GLN A 40 -5.90 -12.06 12.03
CA GLN A 40 -7.20 -11.75 11.43
C GLN A 40 -7.32 -10.27 11.05
N GLU A 41 -6.79 -9.36 11.88
CA GLU A 41 -6.76 -7.95 11.56
C GLU A 41 -5.87 -7.67 10.33
N ALA A 42 -4.70 -8.31 10.25
CA ALA A 42 -3.80 -8.18 9.11
C ALA A 42 -4.48 -8.62 7.81
N ASP A 43 -5.14 -9.78 7.82
CA ASP A 43 -5.84 -10.33 6.67
C ASP A 43 -6.99 -9.42 6.20
N ILE A 44 -7.81 -8.92 7.14
CA ILE A 44 -8.92 -8.01 6.84
C ILE A 44 -8.39 -6.72 6.22
N LYS A 45 -7.32 -6.14 6.77
CA LYS A 45 -6.70 -4.92 6.22
C LYS A 45 -6.16 -5.15 4.81
N ALA A 46 -5.53 -6.30 4.56
CA ALA A 46 -5.00 -6.67 3.25
C ALA A 46 -6.13 -6.81 2.22
N LEU A 47 -7.14 -7.63 2.50
CA LEU A 47 -8.29 -7.85 1.61
C LEU A 47 -9.04 -6.55 1.30
N LYS A 48 -9.27 -5.70 2.32
CA LYS A 48 -9.91 -4.39 2.13
C LYS A 48 -9.08 -3.48 1.23
N SER A 49 -7.75 -3.53 1.36
CA SER A 49 -6.85 -2.74 0.55
C SER A 49 -6.90 -3.17 -0.92
N ASP A 50 -6.84 -4.47 -1.19
CA ASP A 50 -6.89 -5.02 -2.55
C ASP A 50 -8.23 -4.72 -3.23
N TRP A 51 -9.34 -4.90 -2.52
CA TRP A 51 -10.66 -4.61 -3.07
C TRP A 51 -10.88 -3.11 -3.34
N GLY A 52 -10.33 -2.26 -2.47
CA GLY A 52 -10.35 -0.82 -2.67
C GLY A 52 -9.58 -0.39 -3.92
N ALA A 53 -8.41 -0.98 -4.18
CA ALA A 53 -7.62 -0.71 -5.37
C ALA A 53 -8.37 -1.09 -6.65
N VAL A 54 -8.92 -2.32 -6.70
CA VAL A 54 -9.75 -2.79 -7.83
C VAL A 54 -10.95 -1.87 -8.06
N GLY A 55 -11.63 -1.45 -6.99
CA GLY A 55 -12.78 -0.56 -7.08
C GLY A 55 -12.46 0.81 -7.70
N GLU A 56 -11.34 1.42 -7.30
CA GLU A 56 -10.91 2.70 -7.88
C GLU A 56 -10.47 2.55 -9.36
N ASP A 57 -9.81 1.44 -9.72
CA ASP A 57 -9.45 1.16 -11.12
C ASP A 57 -10.68 0.98 -12.02
N LEU A 58 -11.70 0.27 -11.52
CA LEU A 58 -12.98 0.12 -12.22
C LEU A 58 -13.67 1.47 -12.41
N LYS A 59 -13.77 2.27 -11.35
CA LYS A 59 -14.37 3.60 -11.38
C LYS A 59 -13.64 4.54 -12.36
N PHE A 60 -12.32 4.51 -12.36
CA PHE A 60 -11.50 5.27 -13.30
C PHE A 60 -11.75 4.82 -14.75
N SER A 61 -11.79 3.50 -14.99
CA SER A 61 -12.03 2.93 -16.31
C SER A 61 -13.41 3.27 -16.87
N ILE A 62 -14.46 3.16 -16.05
CA ILE A 62 -15.83 3.55 -16.42
C ILE A 62 -15.88 5.03 -16.80
N LYS A 63 -15.33 5.90 -15.95
CA LYS A 63 -15.30 7.35 -16.21
C LYS A 63 -14.60 7.67 -17.54
N ASN A 64 -13.47 7.03 -17.83
CA ASN A 64 -12.75 7.26 -19.07
C ASN A 64 -13.51 6.74 -20.30
N TYR A 65 -14.17 5.59 -20.17
CA TYR A 65 -15.01 5.03 -21.23
C TYR A 65 -16.17 5.97 -21.57
N GLU A 66 -16.90 6.45 -20.56
CA GLU A 66 -18.01 7.42 -20.72
C GLU A 66 -17.53 8.72 -21.37
N GLN A 67 -16.39 9.26 -20.93
CA GLN A 67 -15.81 10.45 -21.55
C GLN A 67 -15.39 10.24 -23.01
N GLY A 68 -14.94 9.04 -23.36
CA GLY A 68 -14.64 8.65 -24.74
C GLY A 68 -15.89 8.71 -25.62
N LEU A 69 -17.00 8.15 -25.15
CA LEU A 69 -18.28 8.15 -25.86
C LEU A 69 -18.79 9.57 -26.13
N THR A 70 -18.73 10.46 -25.14
CA THR A 70 -19.19 11.85 -25.27
C THR A 70 -18.33 12.68 -26.24
N LYS A 71 -17.08 12.30 -26.49
CA LYS A 71 -16.19 13.03 -27.43
C LYS A 71 -16.39 12.60 -28.88
N THR A 72 -17.00 11.45 -29.12
CA THR A 72 -17.26 10.89 -30.45
C THR A 72 -18.69 11.08 -30.95
N ALA A 73 -19.59 11.58 -30.08
CA ALA A 73 -20.97 11.95 -30.40
C ALA A 73 -21.08 13.45 -30.68
#